data_AF-A0A8D9HXX9-F1
#
_entry.id   AF-A0A8D9HXX9-F1
#
_cell.length_a   1.000
_cell.length_b   1.000
_cell.length_c   1.000
_cell.angle_alpha   90.00
_cell.angle_beta   90.00
_cell.angle_gamma   90.00
#
_symmetry.space_group_name_H-M   'P 1'
#
loop_
_entity.id
_entity.type
_entity.pdbx_description
1 polymer ?
#
loop_
_entity_poly.entity_id
_entity_poly.type
_entity_poly.pdbx_seq_one_letter_code
_entity_poly.pdbx_strand_id
1 'polypeptide(L)'
;MTIPPTNENASRLPHEEQRIVSELSTNSNEPDSFFAVSKMWYASWRKYVNTPPGGGAPRPGPIDNSDIIETDPYLGRPSLAKEKAYVLVTQLVWNTLLEWYSGGPPIPRTFIYLYLSDSRDNDGDDHNEVSDIRLPKEASIRELYDMVCAKTVVSLEKAHIRDYYDMRKGQFLDPLSNKSLEEVGLVTNQDILLEVDERGLAGLVNLGNTCYMNSAIQCLAHTPPIAEYFLRNYTHQGELAKAFGKLLTELWSSGTNYVVPSVFKTKVDNAAPQFTGHYQHDSHVSYIPSINVHNLANAFVYDNVLLQELLLALLTGLHQDSDIVNVFQGQCKSSLVCPVCGETANTYEPFTSLSLPLPSTPTRSISLLSCLDEYLAQEPLGPDNMWLCPECKEQRQANKKLDLWKLPEILVFQLKRFKTSKYFVKKIDTFVDFPVDELDLSKYVEKGESCLYELYAVSNHDGGIVLGHYTAYAKMIDDDNEWYCYNDSLVSPVHESEIVSSAAYLLFYRKRVGCDMDLS
;
A
#
# COMPACT_ATOMS: atom_id res chain seq x y z
N MET A 1 29.48 7.30 49.81
CA MET A 1 29.56 7.52 51.28
C MET A 1 28.15 7.74 51.78
N THR A 2 27.64 6.82 52.61
CA THR A 2 26.32 6.91 53.23
C THR A 2 26.35 7.99 54.32
N ILE A 3 25.61 9.06 54.11
CA ILE A 3 25.35 10.10 55.12
C ILE A 3 24.36 9.48 56.12
N PRO A 4 24.67 9.42 57.44
CA PRO A 4 23.71 8.93 58.43
C PRO A 4 22.55 9.93 58.54
N PRO A 5 21.31 9.45 58.75
CA PRO A 5 20.16 10.35 58.90
C PRO A 5 20.37 11.24 60.12
N THR A 6 20.31 12.56 59.90
CA THR A 6 20.25 13.54 60.99
C THR A 6 18.97 13.33 61.79
N ASN A 7 19.06 13.46 63.11
CA ASN A 7 18.02 13.13 64.10
C ASN A 7 16.71 13.94 63.94
N GLU A 8 16.61 14.84 62.96
CA GLU A 8 15.40 15.61 62.62
C GLU A 8 14.49 14.88 61.60
N ASN A 9 15.02 14.01 60.74
CA ASN A 9 14.22 13.39 59.66
C ASN A 9 13.34 12.22 60.13
N ALA A 10 13.56 11.69 61.33
CA ALA A 10 12.70 10.67 61.96
C ALA A 10 11.38 11.24 62.52
N SER A 11 11.17 12.57 62.43
CA SER A 11 10.09 13.29 63.13
C SER A 11 9.02 13.91 62.23
N ARG A 12 9.13 13.79 60.90
CA ARG A 12 8.18 14.43 59.96
C ARG A 12 6.85 13.68 59.90
N LEU A 13 5.75 14.43 59.87
CA LEU A 13 4.41 13.85 59.77
C LEU A 13 4.12 13.39 58.33
N PRO A 14 3.33 12.32 58.11
CA PRO A 14 3.11 11.76 56.77
C PRO A 14 2.57 12.78 55.74
N HIS A 15 1.73 13.70 56.18
CA HIS A 15 1.16 14.75 55.32
C HIS A 15 2.18 15.83 54.91
N GLU A 16 3.23 16.07 55.71
CA GLU A 16 4.29 17.02 55.37
C GLU A 16 5.16 16.46 54.25
N GLU A 17 5.46 15.16 54.29
CA GLU A 17 6.18 14.47 53.21
C GLU A 17 5.38 14.52 51.89
N GLN A 18 4.07 14.27 51.95
CA GLN A 18 3.21 14.38 50.77
C GLN A 18 3.23 15.78 50.16
N ARG A 19 3.12 16.82 51.00
CA ARG A 19 3.12 18.22 50.55
C ARG A 19 4.42 18.57 49.85
N ILE A 20 5.56 18.28 50.49
CA ILE A 20 6.90 18.60 49.96
C ILE A 20 7.15 17.86 48.64
N VAL A 21 6.86 16.55 48.57
CA VAL A 21 7.06 15.79 47.32
C VAL A 21 6.15 16.30 46.20
N SER A 22 4.91 16.70 46.51
CA SER A 22 3.99 17.26 45.52
C SER A 22 4.48 18.61 44.99
N GLU A 23 4.94 19.51 45.87
CA GLU A 23 5.51 20.81 45.49
C GLU A 23 6.76 20.66 44.61
N LEU A 24 7.67 19.74 44.97
CA LEU A 24 8.87 19.45 44.21
C LEU A 24 8.57 18.81 42.84
N SER A 25 7.54 17.95 42.76
CA SER A 25 7.15 17.30 41.50
C SER A 25 6.59 18.27 40.46
N THR A 26 6.06 19.43 40.89
CA THR A 26 5.51 20.46 40.01
C THR A 26 6.49 21.57 39.63
N ASN A 27 7.73 21.50 40.12
CA ASN A 27 8.72 22.55 39.89
C ASN A 27 9.35 22.42 38.50
N SER A 28 8.97 23.30 37.58
CA SER A 28 9.40 23.30 36.18
C SER A 28 10.84 23.83 35.93
N ASN A 29 11.55 24.25 36.98
CA ASN A 29 12.89 24.84 36.87
C ASN A 29 14.05 23.85 37.10
N GLU A 30 13.78 22.54 37.16
CA GLU A 30 14.82 21.51 37.37
C GLU A 30 15.53 21.09 36.06
N PRO A 31 16.80 20.68 36.14
CA PRO A 31 17.46 19.95 35.06
C PRO A 31 16.75 18.61 34.78
N ASP A 32 16.75 18.16 33.51
CA ASP A 32 16.03 16.98 32.97
C ASP A 32 16.52 15.60 33.49
N SER A 33 16.90 15.52 34.76
CA SER A 33 17.41 14.32 35.41
C SER A 33 16.34 13.67 36.27
N PHE A 34 15.88 12.50 35.84
CA PHE A 34 14.89 11.70 36.56
C PHE A 34 15.54 10.49 37.20
N PHE A 35 14.90 9.90 38.20
CA PHE A 35 15.32 8.66 38.84
C PHE A 35 14.17 7.66 38.85
N ALA A 36 14.49 6.39 38.57
CA ALA A 36 13.53 5.31 38.71
C ALA A 36 13.47 4.81 40.16
N VAL A 37 12.25 4.67 40.69
CA VAL A 37 11.95 4.16 42.03
C VAL A 37 11.01 2.96 41.92
N SER A 38 11.27 1.88 42.66
CA SER A 38 10.39 0.70 42.69
C SER A 38 8.94 1.11 42.90
N LYS A 39 8.05 0.62 42.04
CA LYS A 39 6.61 0.88 42.19
C LYS A 39 6.06 0.23 43.47
N MET A 40 6.64 -0.90 43.91
CA MET A 40 6.26 -1.53 45.17
C MET A 40 6.60 -0.64 46.35
N TRP A 41 7.84 -0.15 46.41
CA TRP A 41 8.26 0.77 47.46
C TRP A 41 7.45 2.07 47.41
N TYR A 42 7.31 2.66 46.22
CA TYR A 42 6.60 3.93 46.04
C TYR A 42 5.10 3.82 46.38
N ALA A 43 4.47 2.67 46.11
CA ALA A 43 3.10 2.41 46.54
C ALA A 43 2.98 2.30 48.07
N SER A 44 3.96 1.69 48.74
CA SER A 44 4.01 1.66 50.20
C SER A 44 4.17 3.06 50.80
N TRP A 45 5.04 3.88 50.21
CA TRP A 45 5.19 5.29 50.60
C TRP A 45 3.91 6.11 50.37
N ARG A 46 3.30 6.00 49.18
CA ARG A 46 1.99 6.61 48.88
C ARG A 46 0.93 6.21 49.90
N LYS A 47 0.89 4.93 50.30
CA LYS A 47 -0.07 4.44 51.30
C LYS A 47 0.20 5.08 52.66
N TYR A 48 1.46 5.12 53.10
CA TYR A 48 1.87 5.76 54.35
C TYR A 48 1.45 7.24 54.41
N VAL A 49 1.77 8.03 53.38
CA VAL A 49 1.53 9.49 53.39
C VAL A 49 0.05 9.86 53.24
N ASN A 50 -0.76 9.03 52.58
CA ASN A 50 -2.20 9.27 52.40
C ASN A 50 -3.07 8.73 53.55
N THR A 51 -2.50 8.13 54.60
CA THR A 51 -3.31 7.56 55.69
C THR A 51 -3.57 8.61 56.79
N PRO A 52 -4.82 8.81 57.25
CA PRO A 52 -5.13 9.77 58.30
C PRO A 52 -4.49 9.37 59.65
N PRO A 53 -4.22 10.35 60.54
CA PRO A 53 -3.61 10.09 61.84
C PRO A 53 -4.46 9.11 62.66
N GLY A 54 -3.91 7.91 62.90
CA GLY A 54 -4.57 6.81 63.61
C GLY A 54 -4.87 5.57 62.75
N GLY A 55 -4.76 5.65 61.42
CA GLY A 55 -4.81 4.49 60.52
C GLY A 55 -3.39 3.97 60.24
N GLY A 56 -3.05 2.79 60.73
CA GLY A 56 -1.67 2.27 60.74
C GLY A 56 -1.17 1.72 59.41
N ALA A 57 -0.86 2.56 58.42
CA ALA A 57 0.11 2.19 57.41
C ALA A 57 1.52 2.41 57.98
N PRO A 58 2.39 1.40 58.07
CA PRO A 58 3.74 1.57 58.61
C PRO A 58 4.56 2.49 57.70
N ARG A 59 5.44 3.30 58.30
CA ARG A 59 6.45 4.07 57.57
C ARG A 59 7.30 3.09 56.75
N PRO A 60 7.47 3.29 55.43
CA PRO A 60 8.26 2.38 54.62
C PRO A 60 9.72 2.36 55.08
N GLY A 61 10.39 1.23 54.87
CA GLY A 61 11.82 1.10 55.11
C GLY A 61 12.67 1.86 54.07
N PRO A 62 14.00 1.65 54.07
CA PRO A 62 14.87 2.21 53.05
C PRO A 62 14.38 1.96 51.64
N ILE A 63 14.67 2.89 50.71
CA ILE A 63 14.32 2.74 49.30
C ILE A 63 14.94 1.45 48.79
N ASP A 64 14.09 0.53 48.36
CA ASP A 64 14.49 -0.78 47.84
C ASP A 64 14.13 -0.85 46.36
N ASN A 65 15.17 -0.81 45.52
CA ASN A 65 15.07 -0.96 44.07
C ASN A 65 15.52 -2.36 43.61
N SER A 66 15.73 -3.31 44.53
CA SER A 66 16.20 -4.65 44.21
C SER A 66 15.26 -5.39 43.26
N ASP A 67 13.95 -5.20 43.39
CA ASP A 67 12.93 -5.78 42.51
C ASP A 67 13.10 -5.33 41.05
N ILE A 68 13.46 -4.07 40.84
CA ILE A 68 13.76 -3.55 39.50
C ILE A 68 15.05 -4.18 38.96
N ILE A 69 16.07 -4.35 39.82
CA ILE A 69 17.40 -4.89 39.49
C ILE A 69 17.40 -6.39 39.24
N GLU A 70 16.64 -7.16 40.01
CA GLU A 70 16.53 -8.61 39.87
C GLU A 70 15.73 -9.00 38.62
N THR A 71 14.76 -8.17 38.22
CA THR A 71 14.04 -8.37 36.95
C THR A 71 14.86 -8.01 35.71
N ASP A 72 15.96 -7.29 35.86
CA ASP A 72 16.87 -6.94 34.77
C ASP A 72 18.35 -6.96 35.25
N PRO A 73 19.04 -8.11 35.11
CA PRO A 73 20.43 -8.27 35.57
C PRO A 73 21.44 -7.41 34.80
N TYR A 74 20.99 -6.65 33.79
CA TYR A 74 21.80 -5.70 33.04
C TYR A 74 21.61 -4.26 33.48
N LEU A 75 20.98 -3.96 34.63
CA LEU A 75 20.72 -2.59 35.06
C LEU A 75 21.99 -1.71 35.02
N GLY A 76 22.05 -0.86 33.98
CA GLY A 76 23.28 -0.27 33.41
C GLY A 76 23.38 -0.41 31.87
N ARG A 77 22.51 -1.22 31.26
CA ARG A 77 22.23 -1.29 29.82
C ARG A 77 20.71 -1.15 29.59
N PRO A 78 20.29 -0.58 28.45
CA PRO A 78 18.93 -0.14 28.24
C PRO A 78 18.15 -1.22 27.48
N SER A 79 17.67 -2.25 28.19
CA SER A 79 16.64 -3.14 27.64
C SER A 79 15.34 -2.95 28.41
N LEU A 80 14.39 -2.31 27.74
CA LEU A 80 13.04 -2.03 28.20
C LEU A 80 12.33 -3.24 28.84
N ALA A 81 11.63 -3.02 29.96
CA ALA A 81 10.42 -3.79 30.29
C ALA A 81 9.48 -3.05 31.25
N LYS A 82 8.38 -2.53 30.67
CA LYS A 82 7.15 -2.01 31.30
C LYS A 82 7.33 -0.78 32.21
N GLU A 83 6.66 0.31 31.84
CA GLU A 83 6.18 1.41 32.72
C GLU A 83 5.36 0.93 33.95
N LYS A 84 5.26 -0.38 34.18
CA LYS A 84 4.54 -1.01 35.28
C LYS A 84 5.43 -1.35 36.48
N ALA A 85 6.76 -1.37 36.37
CA ALA A 85 7.65 -1.82 37.46
C ALA A 85 8.20 -0.68 38.34
N TYR A 86 8.27 0.55 37.83
CA TYR A 86 8.85 1.69 38.55
C TYR A 86 8.06 2.98 38.34
N VAL A 87 8.33 3.98 39.18
CA VAL A 87 7.83 5.35 39.09
C VAL A 87 9.02 6.29 38.86
N LEU A 88 8.89 7.21 37.90
CA LEU A 88 9.88 8.26 37.68
C LEU A 88 9.64 9.41 38.65
N VAL A 89 10.70 9.85 39.32
CA VAL A 89 10.69 11.03 40.17
C VAL A 89 11.79 12.00 39.71
N THR A 90 11.61 13.30 39.93
CA THR A 90 12.63 14.29 39.60
C THR A 90 13.85 14.17 40.53
N GLN A 91 14.99 14.76 40.15
CA GLN A 91 16.21 14.71 40.96
C GLN A 91 16.02 15.28 42.37
N LEU A 92 15.30 16.39 42.54
CA LEU A 92 14.98 16.94 43.85
C LEU A 92 14.11 15.99 44.67
N VAL A 93 13.09 15.38 44.05
CA VAL A 93 12.26 14.38 44.74
C VAL A 93 13.09 13.18 45.15
N TRP A 94 13.96 12.67 44.26
CA TRP A 94 14.87 11.56 44.58
C TRP A 94 15.79 11.89 45.76
N ASN A 95 16.48 13.03 45.70
CA ASN A 95 17.40 13.46 46.76
C ASN A 95 16.67 13.61 48.10
N THR A 96 15.45 14.15 48.07
CA THR A 96 14.60 14.32 49.25
C THR A 96 14.18 12.97 49.85
N LEU A 97 13.71 12.04 49.02
CA LEU A 97 13.34 10.69 49.47
C LEU A 97 14.55 9.91 50.00
N LEU A 98 15.70 10.05 49.34
CA LEU A 98 16.96 9.43 49.76
C LEU A 98 17.42 9.98 51.12
N GLU A 99 17.25 11.27 51.37
CA GLU A 99 17.56 11.88 52.67
C GLU A 99 16.65 11.36 53.80
N TRP A 100 15.36 11.12 53.50
CA TRP A 100 14.37 10.69 54.51
C TRP A 100 14.41 9.19 54.79
N TYR A 101 14.63 8.37 53.78
CA TYR A 101 14.49 6.93 53.86
C TYR A 101 15.83 6.19 53.73
N SER A 102 16.87 6.83 53.19
CA SER A 102 18.10 6.15 52.78
C SER A 102 17.82 5.00 51.78
N GLY A 103 18.80 4.14 51.49
CA GLY A 103 18.64 3.00 50.58
C GLY A 103 19.24 3.27 49.19
N GLY A 104 18.62 2.71 48.15
CA GLY A 104 19.09 2.77 46.77
C GLY A 104 19.15 1.38 46.11
N PRO A 105 19.96 1.20 45.05
CA PRO A 105 20.83 2.20 44.42
C PRO A 105 20.05 3.25 43.59
N PRO A 106 20.64 4.44 43.36
CA PRO A 106 20.10 5.41 42.41
C PRO A 106 20.13 4.86 40.99
N ILE A 107 19.01 5.00 40.27
CA ILE A 107 18.88 4.61 38.86
C ILE A 107 18.52 5.87 38.05
N PRO A 108 19.52 6.65 37.59
CA PRO A 108 19.27 7.87 36.83
C PRO A 108 18.70 7.57 35.45
N ARG A 109 17.87 8.50 34.95
CA ARG A 109 17.24 8.50 33.62
C ARG A 109 17.29 9.90 33.05
N THR A 110 17.95 10.05 31.91
CA THR A 110 17.94 11.30 31.14
C THR A 110 17.12 11.10 29.88
N PHE A 111 16.28 12.08 29.54
CA PHE A 111 15.38 12.01 28.39
C PHE A 111 15.76 13.03 27.32
N ILE A 112 15.50 12.66 26.08
CA ILE A 112 15.44 13.54 24.92
C ILE A 112 13.97 13.80 24.63
N TYR A 113 13.64 15.08 24.47
CA TYR A 113 12.36 15.53 23.96
C TYR A 113 12.56 15.91 22.50
N LEU A 114 11.84 15.24 21.60
CA LEU A 114 11.90 15.48 20.17
C LEU A 114 10.55 15.99 19.71
N TYR A 115 10.60 16.92 18.77
CA TYR A 115 9.40 17.49 18.14
C TYR A 115 9.24 16.93 16.73
N LEU A 116 8.02 16.52 16.41
CA LEU A 116 7.60 16.23 15.05
C LEU A 116 6.99 17.51 14.47
N SER A 117 7.64 18.08 13.45
CA SER A 117 7.12 19.21 12.69
C SER A 117 6.58 18.74 11.33
N ASP A 118 5.37 19.18 10.97
CA ASP A 118 4.85 18.99 9.61
C ASP A 118 5.35 20.14 8.73
N SER A 119 6.10 19.81 7.67
CA SER A 119 6.61 20.80 6.72
C SER A 119 5.68 21.04 5.53
N ARG A 120 4.44 20.50 5.55
CA ARG A 120 3.51 20.60 4.42
C ARG A 120 2.76 21.92 4.31
N ASP A 121 2.69 22.73 5.37
CA ASP A 121 1.95 24.00 5.34
C ASP A 121 2.88 25.21 5.21
N ASN A 122 3.00 25.72 3.99
CA ASN A 122 3.53 27.05 3.69
C ASN A 122 2.46 28.15 3.81
N ASP A 123 1.25 27.81 4.25
CA ASP A 123 0.18 28.77 4.50
C ASP A 123 0.08 29.00 6.01
N GLY A 124 0.40 30.22 6.41
CA GLY A 124 0.50 30.64 7.81
C GLY A 124 -0.86 30.65 8.52
N ASP A 125 -1.32 29.49 8.95
CA ASP A 125 -2.38 29.34 9.94
C ASP A 125 -1.95 28.43 11.10
N ASP A 126 -2.35 28.86 12.28
CA ASP A 126 -1.67 28.68 13.56
C ASP A 126 -2.23 27.46 14.29
N HIS A 127 -1.88 26.22 13.89
CA HIS A 127 -2.13 25.01 14.70
C HIS A 127 -1.16 23.86 14.36
N ASN A 128 0.13 24.02 14.68
CA ASN A 128 1.03 22.87 14.79
C ASN A 128 0.68 22.10 16.07
N GLU A 129 -0.06 21.00 15.94
CA GLU A 129 -0.21 20.02 17.02
C GLU A 129 1.13 19.27 17.14
N VAL A 130 2.08 19.89 17.83
CA VAL A 130 3.42 19.34 18.04
C VAL A 130 3.28 18.04 18.85
N SER A 131 3.42 16.90 18.18
CA SER A 131 3.41 15.61 18.87
C SER A 131 4.76 15.37 19.52
N ASP A 132 4.84 15.65 20.83
CA ASP A 132 6.04 15.42 21.64
C ASP A 132 6.41 13.93 21.68
N ILE A 133 7.68 13.63 21.39
CA ILE A 133 8.30 12.32 21.60
C ILE A 133 9.26 12.43 22.76
N ARG A 134 9.08 11.58 23.76
CA ARG A 134 9.95 11.51 24.93
C ARG A 134 10.59 10.14 25.01
N LEU A 135 11.91 10.08 24.86
CA LEU A 135 12.69 8.85 24.91
C LEU A 135 13.92 9.01 25.81
N PRO A 136 14.35 7.96 26.54
CA PRO A 136 15.64 7.97 27.22
C PRO A 136 16.78 8.25 26.23
N LYS A 137 17.85 8.92 26.68
CA LYS A 137 19.05 9.16 25.85
C LYS A 137 19.70 7.87 25.35
N GLU A 138 19.57 6.81 26.14
CA GLU A 138 20.13 5.48 25.86
C GLU A 138 19.21 4.62 24.99
N ALA A 139 18.01 5.10 24.64
CA ALA A 139 17.10 4.41 23.74
C ALA A 139 17.76 4.20 22.37
N SER A 140 17.42 3.10 21.72
CA SER A 140 17.88 2.78 20.37
C SER A 140 17.18 3.66 19.33
N ILE A 141 17.82 3.80 18.16
CA ILE A 141 17.16 4.42 16.99
C ILE A 141 15.87 3.65 16.64
N ARG A 142 15.86 2.32 16.81
CA ARG A 142 14.66 1.51 16.54
C ARG A 142 13.46 1.91 17.38
N GLU A 143 13.66 2.18 18.67
CA GLU A 143 12.58 2.62 19.58
C GLU A 143 12.06 4.01 19.20
N LEU A 144 12.92 4.90 18.70
CA LEU A 144 12.49 6.17 18.12
C LEU A 144 11.56 5.95 16.92
N TYR A 145 11.97 5.07 16.01
CA TYR A 145 11.16 4.70 14.85
C TYR A 145 9.80 4.13 15.25
N ASP A 146 9.76 3.15 16.16
CA ASP A 146 8.52 2.52 16.61
C ASP A 146 7.57 3.57 17.23
N MET A 147 8.09 4.54 18.00
CA MET A 147 7.30 5.65 18.56
C MET A 147 6.79 6.63 17.50
N VAL A 148 7.63 7.04 16.56
CA VAL A 148 7.26 7.95 15.47
C VAL A 148 6.19 7.32 14.59
N CYS A 149 6.40 6.07 14.18
CA CYS A 149 5.44 5.29 13.38
C CYS A 149 4.09 5.19 14.09
N ALA A 150 4.08 4.86 15.39
CA ALA A 150 2.86 4.76 16.17
C ALA A 150 2.09 6.10 16.30
N LYS A 151 2.80 7.23 16.36
CA LYS A 151 2.19 8.56 16.46
C LYS A 151 1.71 9.11 15.12
N THR A 152 2.43 8.82 14.05
CA THR A 152 2.16 9.37 12.70
C THR A 152 1.33 8.44 11.82
N VAL A 153 1.09 7.20 12.27
CA VAL A 153 0.40 6.16 11.49
C VAL A 153 1.16 5.84 10.18
N VAL A 154 2.48 6.03 10.19
CA VAL A 154 3.39 5.66 9.10
C VAL A 154 4.00 4.30 9.43
N SER A 155 4.06 3.38 8.48
CA SER A 155 4.73 2.10 8.69
C SER A 155 6.25 2.28 8.74
N LEU A 156 6.90 1.37 9.45
CA LEU A 156 8.34 1.44 9.67
C LEU A 156 9.14 1.45 8.36
N GLU A 157 8.73 0.67 7.37
CA GLU A 157 9.42 0.57 6.08
C GLU A 157 9.35 1.88 5.29
N LYS A 158 8.30 2.67 5.51
CA LYS A 158 8.10 3.98 4.90
C LYS A 158 8.74 5.11 5.70
N ALA A 159 9.00 4.92 6.99
CA ALA A 159 9.58 5.96 7.81
C ALA A 159 11.06 6.15 7.47
N HIS A 160 11.47 7.39 7.23
CA HIS A 160 12.88 7.79 7.14
C HIS A 160 13.11 8.98 8.07
N ILE A 161 13.67 8.73 9.24
CA ILE A 161 13.90 9.78 10.24
C ILE A 161 15.30 10.37 10.05
N ARG A 162 15.36 11.71 10.02
CA ARG A 162 16.60 12.47 10.02
C ARG A 162 16.69 13.38 11.24
N ASP A 163 17.92 13.63 11.65
CA ASP A 163 18.26 14.80 12.46
C ASP A 163 17.80 16.06 11.72
N TYR A 164 17.03 16.92 12.40
CA TYR A 164 16.65 18.23 11.89
C TYR A 164 16.93 19.32 12.93
N TYR A 165 18.18 19.76 13.01
CA TYR A 165 18.60 20.82 13.94
C TYR A 165 18.74 22.18 13.25
N ASP A 166 18.21 23.26 13.86
CA ASP A 166 18.32 24.65 13.36
C ASP A 166 17.84 24.81 11.90
N MET A 167 16.70 24.17 11.58
CA MET A 167 16.11 24.09 10.24
C MET A 167 17.01 23.49 9.16
N ARG A 168 18.00 22.67 9.53
CA ARG A 168 18.92 22.01 8.59
C ARG A 168 18.75 20.51 8.64
N LYS A 169 18.66 19.90 7.45
CA LYS A 169 18.68 18.44 7.31
C LYS A 169 20.06 17.91 7.72
N GLY A 170 20.08 17.14 8.79
CA GLY A 170 21.24 16.45 9.31
C GLY A 170 21.34 15.02 8.77
N GLN A 171 21.93 14.15 9.60
CA GLN A 171 22.15 12.75 9.24
C GLN A 171 20.86 11.92 9.25
N PHE A 172 20.84 10.88 8.40
CA PHE A 172 19.81 9.84 8.44
C PHE A 172 20.04 8.90 9.63
N LEU A 173 18.98 8.61 10.37
CA LEU A 173 19.01 7.68 11.50
C LEU A 173 18.61 6.29 10.99
N ASP A 174 19.59 5.40 10.85
CA ASP A 174 19.36 4.03 10.36
C ASP A 174 18.61 3.17 11.41
N PRO A 175 17.38 2.67 11.14
CA PRO A 175 16.62 1.87 12.08
C PRO A 175 17.24 0.49 12.39
N LEU A 176 18.20 0.03 11.57
CA LEU A 176 18.96 -1.21 11.81
C LEU A 176 20.22 -0.99 12.65
N SER A 177 20.60 0.28 12.89
CA SER A 177 21.75 0.60 13.72
C SER A 177 21.46 0.31 15.19
N ASN A 178 22.45 -0.29 15.86
CA ASN A 178 22.39 -0.59 17.30
C ASN A 178 22.79 0.60 18.20
N LYS A 179 23.03 1.77 17.61
CA LYS A 179 23.39 2.98 18.36
C LYS A 179 22.20 3.54 19.13
N SER A 180 22.51 4.16 20.26
CA SER A 180 21.58 4.95 21.06
C SER A 180 21.38 6.36 20.50
N LEU A 181 20.32 7.05 20.93
CA LEU A 181 20.01 8.43 20.54
C LEU A 181 21.13 9.40 20.93
N GLU A 182 21.80 9.17 22.07
CA GLU A 182 22.97 9.95 22.50
C GLU A 182 24.19 9.72 21.60
N GLU A 183 24.45 8.47 21.19
CA GLU A 183 25.59 8.15 20.32
C GLU A 183 25.43 8.71 18.90
N VAL A 184 24.20 8.94 18.44
CA VAL A 184 23.92 9.66 17.20
C VAL A 184 23.84 11.17 17.38
N GLY A 185 23.99 11.68 18.61
CA GLY A 185 24.09 13.11 18.89
C GLY A 185 22.76 13.85 18.92
N LEU A 186 21.61 13.17 19.07
CA LEU A 186 20.34 13.85 19.27
C LEU A 186 20.32 14.51 20.65
N VAL A 187 19.92 15.78 20.70
CA VAL A 187 19.83 16.56 21.94
C VAL A 187 18.37 16.89 22.29
N THR A 188 18.16 17.24 23.55
CA THR A 188 16.84 17.65 24.05
C THR A 188 16.32 18.88 23.30
N ASN A 189 15.02 18.90 22.99
CA ASN A 189 14.31 19.96 22.26
C ASN A 189 14.80 20.15 20.81
N GLN A 190 15.26 19.08 20.18
CA GLN A 190 15.63 19.06 18.78
C GLN A 190 14.47 18.55 17.93
N ASP A 191 14.23 19.17 16.77
CA ASP A 191 13.28 18.66 15.80
C ASP A 191 13.86 17.41 15.10
N ILE A 192 12.98 16.49 14.75
CA ILE A 192 13.32 15.39 13.83
C ILE A 192 12.45 15.52 12.59
N LEU A 193 13.04 15.22 11.44
CA LEU A 193 12.31 15.20 10.18
C LEU A 193 11.93 13.75 9.87
N LEU A 194 10.64 13.46 9.85
CA LEU A 194 10.11 12.23 9.27
C LEU A 194 9.88 12.45 7.78
N GLU A 195 10.73 11.86 6.94
CA GLU A 195 10.47 11.71 5.52
C GLU A 195 9.70 10.40 5.34
N VAL A 196 8.55 10.43 4.68
CA VAL A 196 7.79 9.22 4.36
C VAL A 196 8.18 8.77 2.96
N ASP A 197 8.53 7.51 2.82
CA ASP A 197 8.87 6.90 1.55
C ASP A 197 7.62 6.66 0.72
N GLU A 198 7.21 7.70 -0.01
CA GLU A 198 6.02 7.71 -0.85
C GLU A 198 6.29 7.17 -2.27
N ARG A 199 7.26 6.24 -2.42
CA ARG A 199 7.55 5.63 -3.73
C ARG A 199 6.30 4.96 -4.28
N GLY A 200 5.99 5.20 -5.56
CA GLY A 200 4.82 4.62 -6.20
C GLY A 200 3.52 5.39 -5.92
N LEU A 201 3.56 6.50 -5.17
CA LEU A 201 2.40 7.38 -4.94
C LEU A 201 2.39 8.60 -5.88
N ALA A 202 3.09 8.51 -7.01
CA ALA A 202 3.14 9.57 -8.01
C ALA A 202 1.95 9.47 -8.99
N GLY A 203 1.27 10.59 -9.22
CA GLY A 203 0.26 10.73 -10.29
C GLY A 203 0.88 10.89 -11.68
N LEU A 204 0.04 10.90 -12.71
CA LEU A 204 0.42 11.15 -14.11
C LEU A 204 -0.32 12.34 -14.68
N VAL A 205 0.40 13.32 -15.20
CA VAL A 205 -0.21 14.50 -15.81
C VAL A 205 -0.98 14.12 -17.07
N ASN A 206 -2.25 14.52 -17.12
CA ASN A 206 -3.07 14.38 -18.32
C ASN A 206 -2.58 15.33 -19.41
N LEU A 207 -2.08 14.76 -20.52
CA LEU A 207 -1.57 15.49 -21.68
C LEU A 207 -2.69 15.84 -22.68
N GLY A 208 -3.91 16.03 -22.21
CA GLY A 208 -5.09 16.20 -23.06
C GLY A 208 -5.67 14.86 -23.46
N ASN A 209 -6.71 14.44 -22.73
CA ASN A 209 -7.48 13.23 -23.01
C ASN A 209 -6.69 11.91 -22.95
N THR A 210 -5.69 11.89 -22.07
CA THR A 210 -4.80 10.74 -21.88
C THR A 210 -5.07 9.96 -20.59
N CYS A 211 -6.20 10.22 -19.91
CA CYS A 211 -6.55 9.54 -18.67
C CYS A 211 -6.67 8.01 -18.84
N TYR A 212 -7.09 7.52 -20.02
CA TYR A 212 -7.08 6.09 -20.36
C TYR A 212 -5.67 5.49 -20.24
N MET A 213 -4.65 6.23 -20.71
CA MET A 213 -3.26 5.82 -20.70
C MET A 213 -2.70 5.91 -19.28
N ASN A 214 -3.06 6.96 -18.55
CA ASN A 214 -2.64 7.12 -17.15
C ASN A 214 -3.17 5.96 -16.29
N SER A 215 -4.46 5.65 -16.38
CA SER A 215 -5.07 4.53 -15.66
C SER A 215 -4.38 3.19 -15.97
N ALA A 216 -4.08 2.96 -17.25
CA ALA A 216 -3.33 1.78 -17.71
C ALA A 216 -1.92 1.70 -17.14
N ILE A 217 -1.16 2.79 -17.24
CA ILE A 217 0.21 2.87 -16.74
C ILE A 217 0.22 2.61 -15.24
N GLN A 218 -0.70 3.19 -14.47
CA GLN A 218 -0.76 2.96 -13.02
C GLN A 218 -1.02 1.47 -12.70
N CYS A 219 -1.98 0.82 -13.36
CA CYS A 219 -2.21 -0.62 -13.15
C CYS A 219 -0.95 -1.46 -13.45
N LEU A 220 -0.20 -1.11 -14.49
CA LEU A 220 1.04 -1.80 -14.86
C LEU A 220 2.22 -1.45 -13.94
N ALA A 221 2.30 -0.20 -13.50
CA ALA A 221 3.33 0.27 -12.59
C ALA A 221 3.26 -0.41 -11.23
N HIS A 222 2.05 -0.79 -10.80
CA HIS A 222 1.79 -1.58 -9.60
C HIS A 222 1.67 -3.08 -9.86
N THR A 223 2.12 -3.58 -11.02
CA THR A 223 2.22 -5.02 -11.26
C THR A 223 3.58 -5.53 -10.75
N PRO A 224 3.65 -6.39 -9.70
CA PRO A 224 4.90 -6.68 -9.02
C PRO A 224 6.04 -7.20 -9.93
N PRO A 225 5.81 -8.19 -10.81
CA PRO A 225 6.87 -8.68 -11.70
C PRO A 225 7.35 -7.61 -12.69
N ILE A 226 6.48 -6.70 -13.13
CA ILE A 226 6.85 -5.57 -13.98
C ILE A 226 7.69 -4.56 -13.20
N ALA A 227 7.21 -4.15 -12.02
CA ALA A 227 7.92 -3.19 -11.18
C ALA A 227 9.31 -3.68 -10.81
N GLU A 228 9.43 -4.94 -10.36
CA GLU A 228 10.71 -5.56 -10.03
C GLU A 228 11.65 -5.62 -11.24
N TYR A 229 11.13 -6.01 -12.41
CA TYR A 229 11.93 -6.08 -13.63
C TYR A 229 12.47 -4.71 -14.04
N PHE A 230 11.67 -3.65 -14.08
CA PHE A 230 12.15 -2.35 -14.56
C PHE A 230 12.96 -1.57 -13.51
N LEU A 231 12.70 -1.75 -12.21
CA LEU A 231 13.39 -1.00 -11.14
C LEU A 231 14.77 -1.56 -10.80
N ARG A 232 15.09 -2.81 -11.20
CA ARG A 232 16.40 -3.44 -10.96
C ARG A 232 17.53 -2.99 -11.90
N ASN A 233 17.30 -1.96 -12.72
CA ASN A 233 18.29 -1.39 -13.65
C ASN A 233 18.83 -2.42 -14.68
N TYR A 234 17.96 -3.21 -15.31
CA TYR A 234 18.37 -4.02 -16.46
C TYR A 234 18.52 -3.17 -17.73
N THR A 235 19.39 -3.59 -18.65
CA THR A 235 19.49 -2.96 -19.97
C THR A 235 18.34 -3.44 -20.84
N HIS A 236 17.29 -2.63 -20.96
CA HIS A 236 16.09 -3.00 -21.72
C HIS A 236 16.28 -2.83 -23.24
N GLN A 237 15.82 -3.80 -24.02
CA GLN A 237 15.79 -3.73 -25.49
C GLN A 237 14.48 -3.10 -25.98
N GLY A 238 14.56 -2.26 -27.01
CA GLY A 238 13.40 -1.55 -27.58
C GLY A 238 13.17 -0.14 -27.01
N GLU A 239 12.79 0.79 -27.89
CA GLU A 239 12.60 2.21 -27.54
C GLU A 239 11.42 2.44 -26.59
N LEU A 240 10.35 1.65 -26.73
CA LEU A 240 9.17 1.74 -25.86
C LEU A 240 9.46 1.20 -24.45
N ALA A 241 10.15 0.06 -24.36
CA ALA A 241 10.57 -0.54 -23.09
C ALA A 241 11.47 0.40 -22.28
N LYS A 242 12.46 1.04 -22.93
CA LYS A 242 13.33 2.04 -22.28
C LYS A 242 12.55 3.26 -21.78
N ALA A 243 11.59 3.74 -22.58
CA ALA A 243 10.75 4.87 -22.18
C ALA A 243 9.82 4.51 -21.01
N PHE A 244 9.27 3.30 -21.01
CA PHE A 244 8.45 2.79 -19.90
C PHE A 244 9.28 2.60 -18.64
N GLY A 245 10.46 1.98 -18.72
CA GLY A 245 11.36 1.80 -17.58
C GLY A 245 11.76 3.13 -16.96
N LYS A 246 12.10 4.14 -17.78
CA LYS A 246 12.39 5.50 -17.30
C LYS A 246 11.17 6.11 -16.58
N LEU A 247 9.99 6.02 -17.18
CA LEU A 247 8.75 6.51 -16.59
C LEU A 247 8.47 5.82 -15.25
N LEU A 248 8.68 4.51 -15.17
CA LEU A 248 8.46 3.74 -13.95
C LEU A 248 9.46 4.11 -12.85
N THR A 249 10.73 4.34 -13.19
CA THR A 249 11.72 4.87 -12.25
C THR A 249 11.29 6.22 -11.69
N GLU A 250 10.76 7.12 -12.53
CA GLU A 250 10.25 8.43 -12.09
C GLU A 250 9.02 8.28 -11.18
N LEU A 251 8.07 7.40 -11.51
CA LEU A 251 6.87 7.12 -10.70
C LEU A 251 7.20 6.50 -9.33
N TRP A 252 8.22 5.65 -9.28
CA TRP A 252 8.71 5.00 -8.05
C TRP A 252 9.89 5.73 -7.42
N SER A 253 10.13 6.99 -7.78
CA SER A 253 11.11 7.85 -7.10
C SER A 253 10.50 8.48 -5.85
N SER A 254 11.24 8.46 -4.74
CA SER A 254 10.79 9.03 -3.47
C SER A 254 10.63 10.55 -3.59
N GLY A 255 9.52 11.09 -3.06
CA GLY A 255 9.21 12.52 -3.10
C GLY A 255 8.64 13.05 -4.43
N THR A 256 8.31 12.16 -5.38
CA THR A 256 7.65 12.55 -6.63
C THR A 256 6.13 12.54 -6.47
N ASN A 257 5.48 13.72 -6.57
CA ASN A 257 4.02 13.81 -6.49
C ASN A 257 3.33 13.46 -7.82
N TYR A 258 3.94 13.81 -8.96
CA TYR A 258 3.42 13.50 -10.29
C TYR A 258 4.53 13.47 -11.35
N VAL A 259 4.28 12.75 -12.44
CA VAL A 259 5.18 12.64 -13.59
C VAL A 259 4.46 13.07 -14.87
N VAL A 260 5.19 13.68 -15.80
CA VAL A 260 4.67 14.09 -17.11
C VAL A 260 5.06 13.03 -18.17
N PRO A 261 4.15 12.16 -18.64
CA PRO A 261 4.51 11.01 -19.49
C PRO A 261 4.73 11.38 -20.97
N SER A 262 5.23 12.58 -21.30
CA SER A 262 5.30 13.09 -22.68
C SER A 262 6.24 12.28 -23.59
N VAL A 263 7.39 11.87 -23.06
CA VAL A 263 8.35 11.01 -23.78
C VAL A 263 7.72 9.65 -24.06
N PHE A 264 7.08 9.05 -23.06
CA PHE A 264 6.41 7.77 -23.19
C PHE A 264 5.25 7.84 -24.19
N LYS A 265 4.38 8.85 -24.09
CA LYS A 265 3.29 9.13 -25.04
C LYS A 265 3.81 9.23 -26.47
N THR A 266 4.91 9.96 -26.69
CA THR A 266 5.52 10.07 -28.03
C THR A 266 5.98 8.71 -28.57
N LYS A 267 6.54 7.84 -27.72
CA LYS A 267 6.95 6.49 -28.14
C LYS A 267 5.75 5.59 -28.45
N VAL A 268 4.69 5.69 -27.65
CA VAL A 268 3.41 5.01 -27.88
C VAL A 268 2.81 5.43 -29.22
N ASP A 269 2.75 6.74 -29.51
CA ASP A 269 2.23 7.27 -30.77
C ASP A 269 3.00 6.76 -32.00
N ASN A 270 4.31 6.58 -31.87
CA ASN A 270 5.13 6.03 -32.96
C ASN A 270 4.94 4.52 -33.14
N ALA A 271 4.80 3.77 -32.05
CA ALA A 271 4.63 2.32 -32.08
C ALA A 271 3.22 1.91 -32.53
N ALA A 272 2.23 2.74 -32.20
CA ALA A 272 0.82 2.54 -32.47
C ALA A 272 0.20 3.89 -32.90
N PRO A 273 0.31 4.26 -34.19
CA PRO A 273 -0.14 5.56 -34.72
C PRO A 273 -1.60 5.89 -34.46
N GLN A 274 -2.44 4.88 -34.19
CA GLN A 274 -3.82 5.05 -33.74
C GLN A 274 -3.94 5.91 -32.46
N PHE A 275 -2.87 6.08 -31.68
CA PHE A 275 -2.81 6.87 -30.44
C PHE A 275 -2.34 8.33 -30.64
N THR A 276 -1.98 8.72 -31.86
CA THR A 276 -1.44 10.06 -32.15
C THR A 276 -2.49 11.16 -31.97
N GLY A 277 -2.16 12.23 -31.23
CA GLY A 277 -3.00 13.43 -31.05
C GLY A 277 -3.37 13.75 -29.58
N HIS A 278 -4.20 14.78 -29.39
CA HIS A 278 -4.71 15.28 -28.09
C HIS A 278 -6.25 15.19 -27.98
N TYR A 279 -6.88 14.43 -28.86
CA TYR A 279 -8.33 14.20 -28.86
C TYR A 279 -8.71 13.24 -27.71
N GLN A 280 -9.95 13.25 -27.20
CA GLN A 280 -10.52 12.08 -26.46
C GLN A 280 -10.73 10.93 -27.43
N HIS A 281 -9.76 10.63 -28.29
CA HIS A 281 -10.00 9.94 -29.56
C HIS A 281 -11.30 10.33 -30.31
N ASP A 282 -11.94 11.47 -29.98
CA ASP A 282 -12.90 12.21 -30.77
C ASP A 282 -13.07 13.64 -30.23
N SER A 283 -12.56 14.63 -30.97
CA SER A 283 -13.15 15.98 -30.99
C SER A 283 -12.73 16.70 -32.27
N HIS A 284 -13.13 16.17 -33.42
CA HIS A 284 -13.25 16.96 -34.65
C HIS A 284 -14.63 16.74 -35.30
N VAL A 285 -15.70 16.79 -34.50
CA VAL A 285 -17.04 17.12 -34.99
C VAL A 285 -17.19 18.64 -34.98
N SER A 286 -16.61 19.29 -35.98
CA SER A 286 -17.19 20.52 -36.50
C SER A 286 -16.95 20.56 -38.00
N TYR A 287 -18.06 20.46 -38.74
CA TYR A 287 -18.19 20.56 -40.19
C TYR A 287 -17.84 19.34 -41.06
N ILE A 288 -18.53 18.21 -40.88
CA ILE A 288 -18.90 17.34 -42.01
C ILE A 288 -20.37 16.89 -41.85
N PRO A 289 -21.31 17.31 -42.71
CA PRO A 289 -22.75 16.98 -42.62
C PRO A 289 -23.07 15.54 -43.05
N SER A 290 -22.19 14.56 -42.82
CA SER A 290 -22.38 13.17 -43.23
C SER A 290 -21.51 12.22 -42.40
N ILE A 291 -21.77 12.12 -41.10
CA ILE A 291 -21.10 11.10 -40.26
C ILE A 291 -21.75 9.75 -40.52
N ASN A 292 -21.04 8.93 -41.28
CA ASN A 292 -21.29 7.50 -41.44
C ASN A 292 -20.94 6.82 -40.11
N VAL A 293 -21.92 6.19 -39.46
CA VAL A 293 -21.79 5.52 -38.13
C VAL A 293 -20.65 4.49 -38.11
N HIS A 294 -20.21 4.04 -39.27
CA HIS A 294 -19.05 3.17 -39.46
C HIS A 294 -17.73 3.77 -38.93
N ASN A 295 -17.51 5.08 -39.06
CA ASN A 295 -16.27 5.72 -38.58
C ASN A 295 -16.27 5.93 -37.06
N LEU A 296 -17.44 6.19 -36.47
CA LEU A 296 -17.65 6.20 -35.02
C LEU A 296 -17.43 4.79 -34.45
N ALA A 297 -18.03 3.76 -35.07
CA ALA A 297 -17.82 2.37 -34.67
C ALA A 297 -16.34 1.96 -34.73
N ASN A 298 -15.57 2.44 -35.71
CA ASN A 298 -14.13 2.23 -35.76
C ASN A 298 -13.43 2.96 -34.60
N ALA A 299 -13.70 4.25 -34.36
CA ALA A 299 -13.21 5.00 -33.18
C ALA A 299 -13.43 4.25 -31.84
N PHE A 300 -14.56 3.57 -31.69
CA PHE A 300 -14.94 2.84 -30.47
C PHE A 300 -14.41 1.41 -30.35
N VAL A 301 -14.07 0.79 -31.48
CA VAL A 301 -13.19 -0.40 -31.46
C VAL A 301 -11.87 0.02 -30.80
N TYR A 302 -11.34 1.22 -31.07
CA TYR A 302 -10.07 1.67 -30.48
C TYR A 302 -10.11 1.81 -28.95
N ASP A 303 -11.15 2.36 -28.30
CA ASP A 303 -11.21 2.49 -26.82
C ASP A 303 -11.23 1.15 -26.06
N ASN A 304 -11.91 0.12 -26.61
CA ASN A 304 -11.89 -1.22 -26.02
C ASN A 304 -10.57 -1.96 -26.23
N VAL A 305 -9.77 -1.45 -27.17
CA VAL A 305 -8.56 -2.08 -27.70
C VAL A 305 -7.31 -1.36 -27.16
N LEU A 306 -7.42 -0.10 -26.76
CA LEU A 306 -6.35 0.81 -26.32
C LEU A 306 -5.49 0.28 -25.17
N LEU A 307 -6.11 -0.29 -24.14
CA LEU A 307 -5.43 -0.83 -22.97
C LEU A 307 -4.83 -2.22 -23.22
N GLN A 308 -5.52 -3.04 -24.01
CA GLN A 308 -5.05 -4.36 -24.43
C GLN A 308 -3.96 -4.25 -25.49
N GLU A 309 -4.00 -3.26 -26.38
CA GLU A 309 -2.97 -2.94 -27.36
C GLU A 309 -1.81 -2.19 -26.72
N LEU A 310 -2.01 -1.36 -25.69
CA LEU A 310 -0.89 -0.81 -24.92
C LEU A 310 -0.21 -1.91 -24.12
N LEU A 311 -0.98 -2.79 -23.46
CA LEU A 311 -0.45 -3.98 -22.81
C LEU A 311 0.25 -4.88 -23.84
N LEU A 312 -0.38 -5.18 -24.97
CA LEU A 312 0.21 -6.01 -26.02
C LEU A 312 1.41 -5.32 -26.67
N ALA A 313 1.42 -4.01 -26.88
CA ALA A 313 2.54 -3.28 -27.47
C ALA A 313 3.70 -3.12 -26.47
N LEU A 314 3.40 -2.96 -25.18
CA LEU A 314 4.38 -3.06 -24.11
C LEU A 314 4.94 -4.48 -24.08
N LEU A 315 4.11 -5.51 -23.97
CA LEU A 315 4.52 -6.92 -23.97
C LEU A 315 5.24 -7.33 -25.28
N THR A 316 4.82 -6.82 -26.44
CA THR A 316 5.42 -7.11 -27.76
C THR A 316 6.72 -6.33 -27.96
N GLY A 317 6.78 -5.08 -27.49
CA GLY A 317 8.02 -4.30 -27.43
C GLY A 317 9.02 -4.90 -26.44
N LEU A 318 8.51 -5.55 -25.39
CA LEU A 318 9.27 -6.33 -24.41
C LEU A 318 9.56 -7.77 -24.86
N HIS A 319 9.01 -8.23 -25.99
CA HIS A 319 9.16 -9.61 -26.49
C HIS A 319 10.61 -9.97 -26.87
N GLN A 320 11.50 -8.97 -26.93
CA GLN A 320 12.95 -9.21 -27.04
C GLN A 320 13.58 -9.69 -25.73
N ASP A 321 12.86 -9.57 -24.60
CA ASP A 321 13.14 -10.14 -23.28
C ASP A 321 11.98 -11.09 -22.90
N SER A 322 12.18 -12.40 -23.07
CA SER A 322 11.14 -13.43 -22.96
C SER A 322 10.38 -13.50 -21.62
N ASP A 323 10.90 -12.86 -20.57
CA ASP A 323 10.49 -13.15 -19.20
C ASP A 323 9.21 -12.41 -18.77
N ILE A 324 8.93 -11.22 -19.33
CA ILE A 324 7.74 -10.42 -18.95
C ILE A 324 6.47 -10.89 -19.68
N VAL A 325 6.60 -11.33 -20.93
CA VAL A 325 5.46 -11.82 -21.71
C VAL A 325 4.84 -13.04 -21.04
N ASN A 326 5.68 -13.90 -20.47
CA ASN A 326 5.26 -15.10 -19.75
C ASN A 326 4.44 -14.79 -18.48
N VAL A 327 4.60 -13.61 -17.88
CA VAL A 327 3.85 -13.20 -16.68
C VAL A 327 2.35 -13.07 -16.96
N PHE A 328 1.98 -12.56 -18.14
CA PHE A 328 0.58 -12.34 -18.55
C PHE A 328 0.03 -13.45 -19.45
N GLN A 329 0.89 -14.32 -19.99
CA GLN A 329 0.49 -15.27 -21.02
C GLN A 329 -0.15 -16.53 -20.44
N GLY A 330 -1.47 -16.64 -20.60
CA GLY A 330 -2.24 -17.87 -20.43
C GLY A 330 -2.47 -18.60 -21.74
N GLN A 331 -3.20 -19.70 -21.69
CA GLN A 331 -3.61 -20.48 -22.86
C GLN A 331 -5.05 -20.97 -22.71
N CYS A 332 -5.87 -20.76 -23.74
CA CYS A 332 -7.20 -21.36 -23.87
C CYS A 332 -7.14 -22.56 -24.81
N LYS A 333 -7.93 -23.59 -24.54
CA LYS A 333 -8.24 -24.68 -25.46
C LYS A 333 -9.58 -24.39 -26.13
N SER A 334 -9.58 -24.19 -27.44
CA SER A 334 -10.78 -24.06 -28.26
C SER A 334 -11.12 -25.41 -28.89
N SER A 335 -12.28 -25.95 -28.52
CA SER A 335 -12.77 -27.25 -29.00
C SER A 335 -13.93 -27.04 -29.95
N LEU A 336 -13.84 -27.61 -31.16
CA LEU A 336 -14.92 -27.65 -32.15
C LEU A 336 -15.44 -29.07 -32.26
N VAL A 337 -16.71 -29.29 -31.92
CA VAL A 337 -17.36 -30.60 -31.98
C VAL A 337 -18.40 -30.64 -33.09
N CYS A 338 -18.26 -31.59 -34.02
CA CYS A 338 -19.26 -31.82 -35.06
C CYS A 338 -20.56 -32.37 -34.43
N PRO A 339 -21.72 -31.72 -34.64
CA PRO A 339 -22.98 -32.19 -34.05
C PRO A 339 -23.52 -33.48 -34.70
N VAL A 340 -22.96 -33.89 -35.85
CA VAL A 340 -23.43 -35.05 -36.62
C VAL A 340 -22.59 -36.29 -36.33
N CYS A 341 -21.27 -36.21 -36.49
CA CYS A 341 -20.37 -37.37 -36.34
C CYS A 341 -19.59 -37.39 -35.02
N GLY A 342 -19.64 -36.32 -34.22
CA GLY A 342 -18.89 -36.22 -32.96
C GLY A 342 -17.40 -35.92 -33.10
N GLU A 343 -16.88 -35.76 -34.33
CA GLU A 343 -15.48 -35.41 -34.58
C GLU A 343 -15.11 -34.11 -33.84
N THR A 344 -13.95 -34.12 -33.17
CA THR A 344 -13.51 -33.00 -32.32
C THR A 344 -12.16 -32.47 -32.79
N ALA A 345 -12.11 -31.18 -33.13
CA ALA A 345 -10.86 -30.48 -33.41
C ALA A 345 -10.52 -29.55 -32.24
N ASN A 346 -9.26 -29.63 -31.76
CA ASN A 346 -8.78 -28.80 -30.65
C ASN A 346 -7.68 -27.85 -31.16
N THR A 347 -7.78 -26.57 -30.82
CA THR A 347 -6.73 -25.57 -31.00
C THR A 347 -6.36 -24.97 -29.65
N TYR A 348 -5.10 -24.60 -29.47
CA TYR A 348 -4.61 -23.97 -28.23
C TYR A 348 -4.15 -22.56 -28.56
N GLU A 349 -4.82 -21.57 -27.99
CA GLU A 349 -4.65 -20.16 -28.33
C GLU A 349 -4.14 -19.40 -27.10
N PRO A 350 -2.99 -18.69 -27.20
CA PRO A 350 -2.49 -17.90 -26.09
C PRO A 350 -3.40 -16.69 -25.86
N PHE A 351 -3.45 -16.22 -24.60
CA PHE A 351 -4.13 -14.97 -24.25
C PHE A 351 -3.30 -14.18 -23.24
N THR A 352 -3.44 -12.85 -23.26
CA THR A 352 -2.88 -11.94 -22.25
C THR A 352 -3.95 -11.29 -21.36
N SER A 353 -5.21 -11.37 -21.80
CA SER A 353 -6.38 -10.94 -21.04
C SER A 353 -7.63 -11.69 -21.52
N LEU A 354 -8.66 -11.73 -20.68
CA LEU A 354 -9.95 -12.35 -20.96
C LEU A 354 -11.05 -11.28 -21.04
N SER A 355 -11.61 -11.08 -22.24
CA SER A 355 -12.63 -10.07 -22.48
C SER A 355 -14.04 -10.64 -22.31
N LEU A 356 -14.56 -10.53 -21.09
CA LEU A 356 -15.79 -11.18 -20.65
C LEU A 356 -17.05 -10.44 -21.14
N PRO A 357 -18.02 -11.14 -21.76
CA PRO A 357 -19.32 -10.58 -22.06
C PRO A 357 -20.10 -10.35 -20.76
N LEU A 358 -20.92 -9.31 -20.75
CA LEU A 358 -21.89 -9.08 -19.69
C LEU A 358 -23.24 -9.69 -20.09
N PRO A 359 -23.81 -10.61 -19.28
CA PRO A 359 -25.12 -11.19 -19.52
C PRO A 359 -26.17 -10.10 -19.76
N SER A 360 -27.06 -10.33 -20.73
CA SER A 360 -28.07 -9.34 -21.13
C SER A 360 -29.34 -9.38 -20.26
N THR A 361 -29.39 -10.29 -19.28
CA THR A 361 -30.50 -10.42 -18.33
C THR A 361 -30.57 -9.19 -17.42
N PRO A 362 -31.78 -8.63 -17.20
CA PRO A 362 -31.97 -7.47 -16.32
C PRO A 362 -31.85 -7.90 -14.86
N THR A 363 -30.63 -8.15 -14.40
CA THR A 363 -30.31 -8.32 -12.98
C THR A 363 -29.63 -7.06 -12.47
N ARG A 364 -29.85 -6.76 -11.19
CA ARG A 364 -29.28 -5.57 -10.54
C ARG A 364 -27.77 -5.70 -10.34
N SER A 365 -27.27 -6.92 -10.21
CA SER A 365 -25.86 -7.29 -10.08
C SER A 365 -25.60 -8.62 -10.78
N ILE A 366 -24.35 -8.85 -11.17
CA ILE A 366 -23.84 -10.09 -11.77
C ILE A 366 -22.48 -10.38 -11.15
N SER A 367 -22.12 -11.65 -10.91
CA SER A 367 -20.77 -11.97 -10.43
C SER A 367 -19.77 -12.11 -11.60
N LEU A 368 -18.50 -11.82 -11.35
CA LEU A 368 -17.41 -12.02 -12.30
C LEU A 368 -17.36 -13.47 -12.80
N LEU A 369 -17.56 -14.44 -11.90
CA LEU A 369 -17.60 -15.86 -12.23
C LEU A 369 -18.75 -16.20 -13.19
N SER A 370 -19.92 -15.55 -13.07
CA SER A 370 -21.00 -15.74 -14.05
C SER A 370 -20.64 -15.17 -15.43
N CYS A 371 -19.92 -14.05 -15.49
CA CYS A 371 -19.40 -13.53 -16.76
C CYS A 371 -18.37 -14.46 -17.39
N LEU A 372 -17.54 -15.11 -16.56
CA LEU A 372 -16.57 -16.12 -17.01
C LEU A 372 -17.26 -17.42 -17.46
N ASP A 373 -18.29 -17.87 -16.75
CA ASP A 373 -19.09 -19.03 -17.14
C ASP A 373 -19.77 -18.79 -18.50
N GLU A 374 -20.29 -17.59 -18.75
CA GLU A 374 -20.84 -17.18 -20.06
C GLU A 374 -19.76 -17.16 -21.16
N TYR A 375 -18.55 -16.68 -20.84
CA TYR A 375 -17.42 -16.67 -21.78
C TYR A 375 -16.96 -18.08 -22.19
N LEU A 376 -17.03 -19.04 -21.27
CA LEU A 376 -16.62 -20.44 -21.49
C LEU A 376 -17.78 -21.35 -21.93
N ALA A 377 -18.99 -20.80 -22.03
CA ALA A 377 -20.17 -21.54 -22.45
C ALA A 377 -19.99 -22.09 -23.87
N GLN A 378 -20.50 -23.31 -24.08
CA GLN A 378 -20.51 -23.90 -25.40
C GLN A 378 -21.56 -23.17 -26.27
N GLU A 379 -21.16 -22.71 -27.45
CA GLU A 379 -22.03 -22.06 -28.42
C GLU A 379 -21.88 -22.65 -29.82
N PRO A 380 -22.95 -22.76 -30.61
CA PRO A 380 -22.84 -23.14 -32.01
C PRO A 380 -22.18 -22.02 -32.81
N LEU A 381 -21.33 -22.38 -33.78
CA LEU A 381 -20.76 -21.39 -34.71
C LEU A 381 -21.86 -20.62 -35.44
N GLY A 382 -21.58 -19.37 -35.80
CA GLY A 382 -22.50 -18.57 -36.61
C GLY A 382 -22.76 -19.21 -37.99
N PRO A 383 -23.92 -18.95 -38.60
CA PRO A 383 -24.27 -19.51 -39.91
C PRO A 383 -23.28 -19.11 -41.01
N ASP A 384 -22.64 -17.95 -40.88
CA ASP A 384 -21.66 -17.44 -41.84
C ASP A 384 -20.23 -18.00 -41.62
N ASN A 385 -19.99 -18.70 -40.50
CA ASN A 385 -18.67 -19.20 -40.08
C ASN A 385 -18.68 -20.71 -39.79
N MET A 386 -19.38 -21.50 -40.60
CA MET A 386 -19.46 -22.96 -40.42
C MET A 386 -18.11 -23.65 -40.61
N TRP A 387 -17.87 -24.69 -39.82
CA TRP A 387 -16.64 -25.48 -39.87
C TRP A 387 -16.76 -26.61 -40.89
N LEU A 388 -15.76 -26.75 -41.78
CA LEU A 388 -15.67 -27.91 -42.67
C LEU A 388 -15.19 -29.12 -41.86
N CYS A 389 -16.12 -30.01 -41.51
CA CYS A 389 -15.80 -31.19 -40.73
C CYS A 389 -14.97 -32.18 -41.59
N PRO A 390 -13.80 -32.65 -41.11
CA PRO A 390 -12.90 -33.51 -41.89
C PRO A 390 -13.51 -34.89 -42.16
N GLU A 391 -14.30 -35.42 -41.23
CA GLU A 391 -14.98 -36.71 -41.36
C GLU A 391 -16.24 -36.63 -42.25
N CYS A 392 -17.10 -35.63 -42.04
CA CYS A 392 -18.30 -35.45 -42.86
C CYS A 392 -17.99 -34.91 -44.28
N LYS A 393 -16.86 -34.22 -44.46
CA LYS A 393 -16.48 -33.48 -45.67
C LYS A 393 -17.53 -32.43 -46.10
N GLU A 394 -18.31 -31.94 -45.14
CA GLU A 394 -19.37 -30.95 -45.33
C GLU A 394 -19.23 -29.83 -44.30
N GLN A 395 -19.74 -28.64 -44.64
CA GLN A 395 -19.84 -27.54 -43.68
C GLN A 395 -20.86 -27.89 -42.60
N ARG A 396 -20.43 -27.80 -41.35
CA ARG A 396 -21.23 -28.09 -40.16
C ARG A 396 -21.19 -26.90 -39.22
N GLN A 397 -22.34 -26.61 -38.63
CA GLN A 397 -22.44 -25.68 -37.53
C GLN A 397 -21.91 -26.36 -36.26
N ALA A 398 -20.59 -26.43 -36.14
CA ALA A 398 -19.93 -27.06 -35.00
C ALA A 398 -20.26 -26.33 -33.69
N ASN A 399 -20.28 -27.09 -32.60
CA ASN A 399 -20.32 -26.50 -31.27
C ASN A 399 -18.90 -26.10 -30.88
N LYS A 400 -18.68 -24.81 -30.63
CA LYS A 400 -17.42 -24.25 -30.12
C LYS A 400 -17.51 -24.15 -28.60
N LYS A 401 -16.44 -24.57 -27.92
CA LYS A 401 -16.26 -24.39 -26.49
C LYS A 401 -14.85 -23.92 -26.18
N LEU A 402 -14.72 -22.98 -25.25
CA LEU A 402 -13.43 -22.56 -24.71
C LEU A 402 -13.26 -23.17 -23.32
N ASP A 403 -12.06 -23.67 -23.05
CA ASP A 403 -11.63 -24.13 -21.73
C ASP A 403 -10.32 -23.43 -21.35
N LEU A 404 -10.15 -23.05 -20.09
CA LEU A 404 -8.92 -22.43 -19.60
C LEU A 404 -7.87 -23.53 -19.41
N TRP A 405 -6.87 -23.58 -20.28
CA TRP A 405 -5.85 -24.63 -20.30
C TRP A 405 -4.66 -24.31 -19.40
N LYS A 406 -4.18 -23.07 -19.45
CA LYS A 406 -3.10 -22.55 -18.58
C LYS A 406 -3.46 -21.15 -18.13
N LEU A 407 -3.35 -20.88 -16.83
CA LEU A 407 -3.53 -19.53 -16.28
C LEU A 407 -2.19 -18.81 -16.06
N PRO A 408 -2.12 -17.48 -16.28
CA PRO A 408 -0.91 -16.67 -16.12
C PRO A 408 -0.65 -16.28 -14.65
N GLU A 409 0.55 -15.82 -14.34
CA GLU A 409 0.84 -15.24 -13.01
C GLU A 409 0.00 -13.97 -12.76
N ILE A 410 -0.14 -13.13 -13.78
CA ILE A 410 -1.00 -11.96 -13.78
C ILE A 410 -2.16 -12.18 -14.74
N LEU A 411 -3.38 -12.22 -14.20
CA LEU A 411 -4.60 -12.42 -14.96
C LEU A 411 -5.38 -11.12 -15.08
N VAL A 412 -5.68 -10.71 -16.31
CA VAL A 412 -6.44 -9.49 -16.60
C VAL A 412 -7.82 -9.84 -17.15
N PHE A 413 -8.87 -9.40 -16.46
CA PHE A 413 -10.24 -9.45 -16.98
C PHE A 413 -10.65 -8.10 -17.53
N GLN A 414 -11.18 -8.09 -18.75
CA GLN A 414 -11.88 -6.93 -19.31
C GLN A 414 -13.38 -7.17 -19.28
N LEU A 415 -14.13 -6.25 -18.69
CA LEU A 415 -15.59 -6.28 -18.75
C LEU A 415 -16.06 -5.57 -20.03
N LYS A 416 -16.69 -6.29 -20.96
CA LYS A 416 -17.20 -5.73 -22.24
C LYS A 416 -18.41 -4.83 -22.01
N ARG A 417 -18.18 -3.65 -21.44
CA ARG A 417 -19.22 -2.68 -21.07
C ARG A 417 -19.76 -1.89 -22.26
N PHE A 418 -19.05 -1.83 -23.38
CA PHE A 418 -19.51 -1.06 -24.54
C PHE A 418 -20.13 -1.99 -25.58
N LYS A 419 -21.41 -1.78 -25.89
CA LYS A 419 -22.11 -2.47 -26.98
C LYS A 419 -22.34 -1.51 -28.14
N THR A 420 -21.80 -1.87 -29.30
CA THR A 420 -21.98 -1.12 -30.55
C THR A 420 -23.23 -1.60 -31.26
N SER A 421 -24.16 -0.69 -31.54
CA SER A 421 -25.29 -0.89 -32.44
C SER A 421 -25.04 -0.16 -33.77
N LYS A 422 -25.90 -0.37 -34.77
CA LYS A 422 -25.80 0.28 -36.09
C LYS A 422 -25.85 1.82 -36.04
N TYR A 423 -26.33 2.41 -34.94
CA TYR A 423 -26.60 3.85 -34.83
C TYR A 423 -26.00 4.52 -33.59
N PHE A 424 -25.70 3.76 -32.54
CA PHE A 424 -25.20 4.29 -31.28
C PHE A 424 -24.37 3.24 -30.57
N VAL A 425 -23.48 3.69 -29.68
CA VAL A 425 -22.80 2.83 -28.73
C VAL A 425 -23.37 3.11 -27.35
N LYS A 426 -23.60 2.07 -26.57
CA LYS A 426 -24.16 2.16 -25.23
C LYS A 426 -23.21 1.51 -24.22
N LYS A 427 -22.93 2.23 -23.13
CA LYS A 427 -22.24 1.68 -21.96
C LYS A 427 -23.21 0.87 -21.10
N ILE A 428 -22.73 -0.24 -20.56
CA ILE A 428 -23.41 -1.12 -19.62
C ILE A 428 -22.86 -0.82 -18.22
N ASP A 429 -23.68 -0.13 -17.43
CA ASP A 429 -23.35 0.25 -16.04
C ASP A 429 -23.76 -0.82 -15.02
N THR A 430 -24.01 -2.07 -15.46
CA THR A 430 -24.34 -3.18 -14.58
C THR A 430 -23.24 -3.36 -13.53
N PHE A 431 -23.64 -3.46 -12.26
CA PHE A 431 -22.73 -3.77 -11.17
C PHE A 431 -22.21 -5.20 -11.32
N VAL A 432 -20.89 -5.35 -11.41
CA VAL A 432 -20.23 -6.65 -11.46
C VAL A 432 -19.54 -6.87 -10.12
N ASP A 433 -19.97 -7.88 -9.39
CA ASP A 433 -19.40 -8.29 -8.12
C ASP A 433 -18.17 -9.17 -8.38
N PHE A 434 -17.00 -8.75 -7.90
CA PHE A 434 -15.73 -9.46 -8.10
C PHE A 434 -14.96 -9.57 -6.77
N PRO A 435 -14.35 -10.73 -6.46
CA PRO A 435 -13.60 -10.91 -5.22
C PRO A 435 -12.34 -10.05 -5.20
N VAL A 436 -12.09 -9.33 -4.10
CA VAL A 436 -10.84 -8.56 -3.91
C VAL A 436 -9.72 -9.47 -3.43
N ASP A 437 -9.94 -10.23 -2.35
CA ASP A 437 -8.89 -11.05 -1.76
C ASP A 437 -8.71 -12.41 -2.43
N GLU A 438 -9.81 -13.15 -2.65
CA GLU A 438 -9.74 -14.56 -3.02
C GLU A 438 -10.69 -14.88 -4.18
N LEU A 439 -10.15 -14.82 -5.40
CA LEU A 439 -10.77 -15.34 -6.60
C LEU A 439 -10.30 -16.78 -6.83
N ASP A 440 -11.18 -17.74 -6.58
CA ASP A 440 -10.92 -19.16 -6.83
C ASP A 440 -11.28 -19.55 -8.27
N LEU A 441 -10.26 -19.89 -9.06
CA LEU A 441 -10.39 -20.38 -10.43
C LEU A 441 -10.13 -21.89 -10.56
N SER A 442 -9.97 -22.61 -9.43
CA SER A 442 -9.66 -24.05 -9.40
C SER A 442 -10.70 -24.89 -10.16
N LYS A 443 -11.96 -24.42 -10.24
CA LYS A 443 -13.02 -25.11 -10.99
C LYS A 443 -12.86 -25.06 -12.52
N TYR A 444 -11.99 -24.19 -13.04
CA TYR A 444 -11.82 -23.97 -14.47
C TYR A 444 -10.50 -24.55 -15.04
N VAL A 445 -9.57 -24.94 -14.16
CA VAL A 445 -8.30 -25.56 -14.53
C VAL A 445 -8.38 -27.09 -14.38
N GLU A 446 -7.35 -27.82 -14.84
CA GLU A 446 -7.32 -29.28 -14.73
C GLU A 446 -7.41 -29.75 -13.27
N LYS A 447 -7.97 -30.95 -13.07
CA LYS A 447 -8.27 -31.48 -11.74
C LYS A 447 -7.00 -31.68 -10.91
N GLY A 448 -6.86 -30.89 -9.84
CA GLY A 448 -5.83 -31.09 -8.81
C GLY A 448 -5.05 -29.83 -8.46
N GLU A 449 -5.12 -28.78 -9.27
CA GLU A 449 -4.42 -27.51 -9.02
C GLU A 449 -5.34 -26.54 -8.27
N SER A 450 -4.97 -26.14 -7.06
CA SER A 450 -5.54 -24.94 -6.44
C SER A 450 -5.09 -23.74 -7.27
N CYS A 451 -6.01 -22.83 -7.60
CA CYS A 451 -5.67 -21.64 -8.38
C CYS A 451 -6.38 -20.42 -7.79
N LEU A 452 -5.72 -19.80 -6.80
CA LEU A 452 -6.23 -18.63 -6.10
C LEU A 452 -5.54 -17.37 -6.61
N TYR A 453 -6.33 -16.33 -6.84
CA TYR A 453 -5.89 -15.01 -7.24
C TYR A 453 -6.35 -13.94 -6.26
N GLU A 454 -5.56 -12.88 -6.12
CA GLU A 454 -5.94 -11.66 -5.41
C GLU A 454 -5.90 -10.45 -6.35
N LEU A 455 -6.85 -9.54 -6.19
CA LEU A 455 -6.93 -8.30 -6.94
C LEU A 455 -5.89 -7.32 -6.41
N TYR A 456 -5.16 -6.66 -7.31
CA TYR A 456 -4.20 -5.63 -6.92
C TYR A 456 -4.37 -4.32 -7.71
N ALA A 457 -5.08 -4.33 -8.84
CA ALA A 457 -5.39 -3.09 -9.55
C ALA A 457 -6.71 -3.17 -10.32
N VAL A 458 -7.38 -2.02 -10.46
CA VAL A 458 -8.61 -1.83 -11.21
C VAL A 458 -8.49 -0.58 -12.06
N SER A 459 -8.72 -0.70 -13.36
CA SER A 459 -8.97 0.46 -14.21
C SER A 459 -10.47 0.75 -14.20
N ASN A 460 -10.84 1.95 -13.77
CA ASN A 460 -12.23 2.41 -13.72
C ASN A 460 -12.52 3.34 -14.89
N HIS A 461 -13.78 3.35 -15.32
CA HIS A 461 -14.29 4.28 -16.32
C HIS A 461 -15.64 4.85 -15.90
N ASP A 462 -15.69 6.17 -15.74
CA ASP A 462 -16.88 6.94 -15.46
C ASP A 462 -17.35 7.75 -16.67
N GLY A 463 -18.65 8.03 -16.70
CA GLY A 463 -19.26 8.79 -17.78
C GLY A 463 -19.57 7.97 -19.04
N GLY A 464 -19.95 8.72 -20.06
CA GLY A 464 -20.36 8.19 -21.36
C GLY A 464 -19.19 8.13 -22.34
N ILE A 465 -19.51 7.77 -23.56
CA ILE A 465 -18.51 7.45 -24.59
C ILE A 465 -17.83 8.71 -25.17
N VAL A 466 -18.55 9.83 -25.16
CA VAL A 466 -18.08 11.11 -25.74
C VAL A 466 -17.42 12.02 -24.68
N LEU A 467 -17.71 11.77 -23.40
CA LEU A 467 -17.23 12.52 -22.23
C LEU A 467 -17.07 11.50 -21.09
N GLY A 468 -16.03 10.69 -21.22
CA GLY A 468 -15.64 9.67 -20.24
C GLY A 468 -14.35 10.06 -19.51
N HIS A 469 -14.12 9.47 -18.34
CA HIS A 469 -12.90 9.66 -17.56
C HIS A 469 -12.43 8.35 -16.96
N TYR A 470 -11.13 8.08 -17.08
CA TYR A 470 -10.51 6.89 -16.52
C TYR A 470 -9.73 7.23 -15.26
N THR A 471 -9.87 6.39 -14.24
CA THR A 471 -9.05 6.41 -13.01
C THR A 471 -8.50 5.01 -12.76
N ALA A 472 -7.54 4.86 -11.87
CA ALA A 472 -7.06 3.56 -11.43
C ALA A 472 -7.13 3.43 -9.92
N TYR A 473 -7.57 2.28 -9.44
CA TYR A 473 -7.26 1.83 -8.09
C TYR A 473 -6.07 0.88 -8.17
N ALA A 474 -5.07 1.06 -7.32
CA ALA A 474 -3.98 0.11 -7.20
C ALA A 474 -3.61 -0.09 -5.73
N LYS A 475 -3.29 -1.33 -5.40
CA LYS A 475 -2.80 -1.76 -4.09
C LYS A 475 -1.29 -1.57 -4.07
N MET A 476 -0.78 -0.88 -3.05
CA MET A 476 0.66 -0.75 -2.86
C MET A 476 1.25 -2.11 -2.53
N ILE A 477 2.40 -2.41 -3.16
CA ILE A 477 3.14 -3.65 -2.93
C ILE A 477 4.16 -3.37 -1.81
N ASP A 478 3.62 -3.12 -0.63
CA ASP A 478 4.35 -2.93 0.62
C ASP A 478 3.67 -3.76 1.73
N ASP A 479 4.26 -3.74 2.92
CA ASP A 479 3.72 -4.49 4.06
C ASP A 479 2.29 -4.06 4.45
N ASP A 480 1.90 -2.80 4.16
CA ASP A 480 0.61 -2.23 4.57
C ASP A 480 -0.53 -2.60 3.62
N ASN A 481 -0.21 -2.95 2.36
CA ASN A 481 -1.19 -3.43 1.38
C ASN A 481 -2.37 -2.45 1.17
N GLU A 482 -2.11 -1.15 1.31
CA GLU A 482 -3.13 -0.10 1.20
C GLU A 482 -3.51 0.19 -0.26
N TRP A 483 -4.77 0.62 -0.46
CA TRP A 483 -5.29 0.99 -1.76
C TRP A 483 -5.23 2.50 -1.99
N TYR A 484 -4.87 2.89 -3.21
CA TYR A 484 -4.86 4.28 -3.64
C TYR A 484 -5.63 4.46 -4.94
N CYS A 485 -6.28 5.61 -5.06
CA CYS A 485 -6.92 6.13 -6.25
C CYS A 485 -5.96 7.07 -6.98
N TYR A 486 -5.62 6.70 -8.21
CA TYR A 486 -4.83 7.47 -9.15
C TYR A 486 -5.76 8.11 -10.18
N ASN A 487 -5.96 9.41 -10.04
CA ASN A 487 -6.78 10.23 -10.91
C ASN A 487 -5.90 11.29 -11.58
N ASP A 488 -5.29 10.90 -12.70
CA ASP A 488 -4.25 11.69 -13.35
C ASP A 488 -3.17 12.11 -12.34
N SER A 489 -2.92 13.40 -12.16
CA SER A 489 -1.89 13.91 -11.24
C SER A 489 -2.24 13.75 -9.76
N LEU A 490 -3.50 13.44 -9.44
CA LEU A 490 -3.97 13.35 -8.06
C LEU A 490 -3.93 11.89 -7.59
N VAL A 491 -3.26 11.66 -6.46
CA VAL A 491 -3.25 10.38 -5.76
C VAL A 491 -3.89 10.56 -4.39
N SER A 492 -4.76 9.64 -4.00
CA SER A 492 -5.47 9.69 -2.72
C SER A 492 -5.72 8.29 -2.18
N PRO A 493 -5.67 8.06 -0.86
CA PRO A 493 -6.01 6.77 -0.27
C PRO A 493 -7.49 6.44 -0.53
N VAL A 494 -7.80 5.16 -0.71
CA VAL A 494 -9.18 4.66 -0.90
C VAL A 494 -9.42 3.43 -0.05
N HIS A 495 -10.61 3.31 0.54
CA HIS A 495 -10.93 2.14 1.36
C HIS A 495 -11.31 0.94 0.49
N GLU A 496 -10.96 -0.27 0.92
CA GLU A 496 -11.21 -1.50 0.16
C GLU A 496 -12.69 -1.69 -0.23
N SER A 497 -13.61 -1.22 0.61
CA SER A 497 -15.06 -1.27 0.34
C SER A 497 -15.50 -0.47 -0.88
N GLU A 498 -14.67 0.44 -1.39
CA GLU A 498 -14.97 1.29 -2.55
C GLU A 498 -14.43 0.71 -3.86
N ILE A 499 -13.56 -0.31 -3.79
CA ILE A 499 -12.89 -0.91 -4.95
C ILE A 499 -13.89 -1.58 -5.89
N VAL A 500 -14.88 -2.29 -5.33
CA VAL A 500 -15.92 -2.97 -6.11
C VAL A 500 -17.01 -1.97 -6.50
N SER A 501 -16.96 -1.48 -7.74
CA SER A 501 -17.92 -0.48 -8.25
C SER A 501 -18.40 -0.80 -9.67
N SER A 502 -19.48 -0.13 -10.11
CA SER A 502 -19.94 -0.20 -11.51
C SER A 502 -18.97 0.45 -12.51
N ALA A 503 -18.03 1.27 -12.02
CA ALA A 503 -17.02 1.91 -12.85
C ALA A 503 -15.91 0.95 -13.29
N ALA A 504 -15.68 -0.14 -12.55
CA ALA A 504 -14.63 -1.12 -12.83
C ALA A 504 -14.73 -1.65 -14.26
N TYR A 505 -13.64 -1.54 -15.01
CA TYR A 505 -13.57 -1.87 -16.44
C TYR A 505 -12.52 -2.94 -16.73
N LEU A 506 -11.31 -2.80 -16.18
CA LEU A 506 -10.29 -3.84 -16.17
C LEU A 506 -9.97 -4.24 -14.74
N LEU A 507 -9.82 -5.55 -14.51
CA LEU A 507 -9.46 -6.12 -13.22
C LEU A 507 -8.12 -6.85 -13.37
N PHE A 508 -7.14 -6.48 -12.56
CA PHE A 508 -5.81 -7.07 -12.55
C PHE A 508 -5.64 -7.92 -11.29
N TYR A 509 -5.46 -9.22 -11.52
CA TYR A 509 -5.32 -10.24 -10.49
C TYR A 509 -3.92 -10.83 -10.53
N ARG A 510 -3.32 -11.09 -9.37
CA ARG A 510 -2.06 -11.84 -9.23
C ARG A 510 -2.31 -13.20 -8.58
N LYS A 511 -1.65 -14.24 -9.08
CA LYS A 511 -1.72 -15.60 -8.51
C LYS A 511 -1.09 -15.57 -7.10
N ARG A 512 -1.76 -16.14 -6.09
CA ARG A 512 -1.22 -16.26 -4.74
C ARG A 512 -0.12 -17.33 -4.69
N VAL A 513 1.04 -17.00 -4.10
CA VAL A 513 2.18 -17.93 -3.96
C VAL A 513 1.81 -19.05 -2.96
N GLY A 514 1.89 -20.31 -3.41
CA GLY A 514 1.49 -21.49 -2.63
C GLY A 514 0.71 -22.56 -3.41
N CYS A 515 0.33 -22.27 -4.66
CA CYS A 515 -0.40 -23.21 -5.53
C CYS A 515 0.50 -24.20 -6.32
N ASP A 516 1.82 -24.01 -6.34
CA ASP A 516 2.76 -24.83 -7.13
C ASP A 516 3.71 -25.66 -6.25
N MET A 517 3.19 -26.30 -5.20
CA MET A 517 3.91 -27.33 -4.44
C MET A 517 3.08 -28.60 -4.44
N ASP A 518 3.14 -29.35 -5.54
CA ASP A 518 3.20 -30.82 -5.55
C ASP A 518 3.04 -31.35 -6.98
N LEU A 519 4.13 -31.39 -7.75
CA LEU A 519 4.35 -32.45 -8.73
C LEU A 519 5.84 -32.85 -8.68
N SER A 520 6.05 -34.01 -8.08
CA SER A 520 7.29 -34.80 -7.99
C SER A 520 7.90 -35.15 -9.34
#